data_AF-F4MP31-F1
#
_entry.id   AF-F4MP31-F1
#
_cell.length_a   1.000
_cell.length_b   1.000
_cell.length_c   1.000
_cell.angle_alpha   90.00
_cell.angle_beta   90.00
_cell.angle_gamma   90.00
#
_symmetry.space_group_name_H-M   'P 1'
#
loop_
_entity.id
_entity.type
_entity.pdbx_description
1 polymer ?
#
loop_
_entity_poly.entity_id
_entity_poly.type
_entity_poly.pdbx_seq_one_letter_code
_entity_poly.pdbx_strand_id
1 'polypeptide(L)'
;MYKNKNFKIKIINNKFSMRIKDIDPKIEQKNFSIYLKAILGLVVFLITLLPFYAYLHLIFKHESLSFYFANYSIISKYVDLPSKSQIWGLAISALVFMAIVITMFISFKALVNMSNNKRYKQAIIALIIIFGILTILFQGISQYFYGYFQDFFNYQVISGLDNKISDFKKITTQFIEFEKNTSSIYNWIDVNNIWWIIFVQIFLMFVTSISLQNITFFEYEKNSEDKYINYFVQKNKVIYQNRIKLYVNNLFSFTDKTLSNWLIILVLMICFPILIYIVAISTRGSEKSLIYWTHQLPNLLKDYQNWNTIFDQYKNQLNLTKSSPLLILSSPIIFLGITLSTILFLLTISIRGQKSSQLVLRTKFILLSILISLLILSIFISQLELHKLLIAWNTSNNEQIIGSNYIQAIKQITGQKVFENIDQKLFLLNNIDQKIDSIFNDRYIISVCISFLVVSTITGFCIILKGMLDKRLAIDFVKNQFKNKKLFRK
;
A
#
# COMPACT_ATOMS: atom_id res chain seq x y z
N MET A 1 -10.34 26.02 62.58
CA MET A 1 -10.80 24.86 61.78
C MET A 1 -10.61 25.16 60.31
N TYR A 2 -9.57 24.60 59.70
CA TYR A 2 -9.29 24.70 58.27
C TYR A 2 -10.34 23.91 57.48
N LYS A 3 -11.13 24.57 56.63
CA LYS A 3 -11.78 23.92 55.47
C LYS A 3 -11.15 24.48 54.21
N ASN A 4 -10.00 23.90 53.88
CA ASN A 4 -9.45 23.92 52.54
C ASN A 4 -10.18 22.83 51.74
N LYS A 5 -10.85 23.20 50.65
CA LYS A 5 -11.03 22.34 49.46
C LYS A 5 -11.43 23.21 48.27
N ASN A 6 -10.42 23.89 47.76
CA ASN A 6 -10.27 24.09 46.32
C ASN A 6 -10.37 22.73 45.62
N PHE A 7 -11.40 22.53 44.81
CA PHE A 7 -11.33 21.69 43.60
C PHE A 7 -12.35 22.22 42.58
N LYS A 8 -12.27 23.52 42.28
CA LYS A 8 -12.75 24.01 40.98
C LYS A 8 -11.76 23.50 39.94
N ILE A 9 -12.10 22.35 39.39
CA ILE A 9 -11.52 21.79 38.19
C ILE A 9 -11.47 22.91 37.15
N LYS A 10 -10.28 23.48 36.93
CA LYS A 10 -9.94 24.45 35.88
C LYS A 10 -9.80 23.69 34.55
N ILE A 11 -10.74 22.80 34.23
CA ILE A 11 -10.74 22.05 32.97
C ILE A 11 -11.58 22.86 31.98
N ILE A 12 -10.91 23.27 30.90
CA ILE A 12 -11.44 23.98 29.72
C ILE A 12 -11.60 25.49 29.94
N ASN A 13 -10.46 26.20 29.92
CA ASN A 13 -10.45 27.50 29.24
C ASN A 13 -11.08 27.30 27.85
N ASN A 14 -11.93 28.24 27.41
CA ASN A 14 -12.76 28.31 26.19
C ASN A 14 -12.10 28.04 24.80
N LYS A 15 -10.98 27.32 24.75
CA LYS A 15 -10.20 26.98 23.56
C LYS A 15 -10.74 25.78 22.77
N PHE A 16 -11.59 24.94 23.38
CA PHE A 16 -12.35 23.91 22.66
C PHE A 16 -13.68 24.51 22.19
N SER A 17 -13.64 25.36 21.16
CA SER A 17 -14.85 25.98 20.61
C SER A 17 -15.13 25.47 19.20
N MET A 18 -16.36 24.96 18.98
CA MET A 18 -16.87 24.66 17.63
C MET A 18 -17.44 25.91 16.95
N ARG A 19 -17.68 27.00 17.70
CA ARG A 19 -18.35 28.24 17.24
C ARG A 19 -17.64 28.87 16.04
N ILE A 20 -18.35 29.06 14.93
CA ILE A 20 -17.81 29.65 13.69
C ILE A 20 -17.72 31.17 13.78
N LYS A 21 -18.75 31.81 14.37
CA LYS A 21 -18.82 33.25 14.56
C LYS A 21 -17.78 33.71 15.58
N ASP A 22 -16.98 34.70 15.20
CA ASP A 22 -16.01 35.37 16.05
C ASP A 22 -16.14 36.89 15.84
N ILE A 23 -15.68 37.69 16.80
CA ILE A 23 -15.77 39.16 16.74
C ILE A 23 -14.83 39.71 15.66
N ASP A 24 -13.75 39.00 15.34
CA ASP A 24 -12.82 39.31 14.25
C ASP A 24 -13.22 38.59 12.95
N PRO A 25 -13.57 39.31 11.86
CA PRO A 25 -13.97 38.72 10.59
C PRO A 25 -12.87 37.88 9.92
N LYS A 26 -11.58 38.17 10.19
CA LYS A 26 -10.47 37.36 9.67
C LYS A 26 -10.37 36.01 10.36
N ILE A 27 -10.68 35.96 11.66
CA ILE A 27 -10.71 34.73 12.45
C ILE A 27 -11.93 33.90 12.08
N GLU A 28 -13.09 34.53 11.85
CA GLU A 28 -14.30 33.88 11.34
C GLU A 28 -14.08 33.23 9.97
N GLN A 29 -13.51 33.96 9.00
CA GLN A 29 -13.19 33.39 7.68
C GLN A 29 -12.21 32.20 7.77
N LYS A 30 -11.17 32.31 8.61
CA LYS A 30 -10.23 31.21 8.86
C LYS A 30 -10.94 30.00 9.47
N ASN A 31 -11.75 30.20 10.50
CA ASN A 31 -12.52 29.15 11.18
C ASN A 31 -13.53 28.46 10.27
N PHE A 32 -14.23 29.22 9.42
CA PHE A 32 -15.15 28.69 8.41
C PHE A 32 -14.41 27.85 7.37
N SER A 33 -13.26 28.35 6.87
CA SER A 33 -12.44 27.62 5.89
C SER A 33 -11.88 26.29 6.43
N ILE A 34 -11.50 26.25 7.72
CA ILE A 34 -11.06 25.01 8.40
C ILE A 34 -12.22 24.02 8.47
N TYR A 35 -13.41 24.48 8.85
CA TYR A 35 -14.59 23.63 8.99
C TYR A 35 -15.04 23.05 7.64
N LEU A 36 -15.18 23.89 6.61
CA LEU A 36 -15.63 23.48 5.28
C LEU A 36 -14.71 22.43 4.66
N LYS A 37 -13.39 22.61 4.79
CA LYS A 37 -12.43 21.66 4.23
C LYS A 37 -12.23 20.41 5.08
N ALA A 38 -12.48 20.47 6.39
CA ALA A 38 -12.56 19.28 7.23
C ALA A 38 -13.79 18.42 6.83
N ILE A 39 -14.94 19.04 6.57
CA ILE A 39 -16.12 18.37 6.02
C ILE A 39 -15.83 17.80 4.63
N LEU A 40 -15.19 18.57 3.75
CA LEU A 40 -14.83 18.07 2.42
C LEU A 40 -13.87 16.88 2.53
N GLY A 41 -12.90 16.94 3.43
CA GLY A 41 -12.01 15.81 3.72
C GLY A 41 -12.75 14.59 4.27
N LEU A 42 -13.74 14.79 5.13
CA LEU A 42 -14.63 13.72 5.60
C LEU A 42 -15.42 13.11 4.45
N VAL A 43 -16.00 13.92 3.56
CA VAL A 43 -16.73 13.43 2.38
C VAL A 43 -15.81 12.61 1.46
N VAL A 44 -14.60 13.10 1.18
CA VAL A 44 -13.60 12.34 0.40
C VAL A 44 -13.25 11.03 1.09
N PHE A 45 -13.03 11.04 2.41
CA PHE A 45 -12.76 9.83 3.19
C PHE A 45 -13.91 8.82 3.11
N LEU A 46 -15.17 9.25 3.28
CA LEU A 46 -16.34 8.37 3.19
C LEU A 46 -16.53 7.80 1.77
N ILE A 47 -16.35 8.62 0.73
CA ILE A 47 -16.40 8.15 -0.67
C ILE A 47 -15.29 7.12 -0.93
N THR A 48 -14.10 7.34 -0.36
CA THR A 48 -12.97 6.41 -0.48
C THR A 48 -13.29 5.05 0.14
N LEU A 49 -14.14 5.01 1.16
CA LEU A 49 -14.60 3.78 1.84
C LEU A 49 -15.83 3.12 1.17
N LEU A 50 -16.30 3.61 0.02
CA LEU A 50 -17.46 3.02 -0.67
C LEU A 50 -17.33 1.51 -0.95
N PRO A 51 -16.16 0.99 -1.41
CA PRO A 51 -15.97 -0.46 -1.53
C PRO A 51 -16.15 -1.21 -0.20
N PHE A 52 -15.78 -0.60 0.93
CA PHE A 52 -15.95 -1.21 2.24
C PHE A 52 -17.41 -1.25 2.69
N TYR A 53 -18.23 -0.26 2.34
CA TYR A 53 -19.67 -0.34 2.61
C TYR A 53 -20.34 -1.44 1.80
N ALA A 54 -19.98 -1.61 0.53
CA ALA A 54 -20.44 -2.72 -0.28
C ALA A 54 -20.01 -4.07 0.32
N TYR A 55 -18.75 -4.18 0.75
CA TYR A 55 -18.23 -5.36 1.44
C TYR A 55 -18.99 -5.71 2.72
N LEU A 56 -19.24 -4.72 3.59
CA LEU A 56 -20.00 -4.93 4.82
C LEU A 56 -21.41 -5.43 4.49
N HIS A 57 -22.07 -4.82 3.51
CA HIS A 57 -23.40 -5.26 3.07
C HIS A 57 -23.43 -6.74 2.70
N LEU A 58 -22.40 -7.23 2.00
CA LEU A 58 -22.28 -8.64 1.65
C LEU A 58 -22.09 -9.52 2.88
N ILE A 59 -21.12 -9.19 3.73
CA ILE A 59 -20.82 -10.00 4.92
C ILE A 59 -22.01 -10.14 5.87
N PHE A 60 -22.84 -9.09 6.01
CA PHE A 60 -24.04 -9.14 6.85
C PHE A 60 -25.17 -9.98 6.23
N LYS A 61 -25.21 -10.15 4.91
CA LYS A 61 -26.28 -10.88 4.20
C LYS A 61 -25.92 -12.30 3.79
N HIS A 62 -24.64 -12.67 3.82
CA HIS A 62 -24.17 -13.96 3.31
C HIS A 62 -24.45 -15.09 4.31
N GLU A 63 -25.58 -15.78 4.18
CA GLU A 63 -25.94 -16.92 5.04
C GLU A 63 -24.89 -18.03 4.99
N SER A 64 -24.28 -18.30 3.83
CA SER A 64 -23.24 -19.33 3.73
C SER A 64 -21.96 -18.97 4.47
N LEU A 65 -21.69 -17.68 4.73
CA LEU A 65 -20.55 -17.25 5.55
C LEU A 65 -20.78 -17.57 7.03
N SER A 66 -22.02 -17.42 7.52
CA SER A 66 -22.36 -17.79 8.90
C SER A 66 -22.27 -19.31 9.09
N PHE A 67 -22.77 -20.09 8.11
CA PHE A 67 -22.63 -21.54 8.08
C PHE A 67 -21.16 -21.98 8.04
N TYR A 68 -20.33 -21.31 7.24
CA TYR A 68 -18.89 -21.52 7.19
C TYR A 68 -18.24 -21.34 8.57
N PHE A 69 -18.55 -20.26 9.28
CA PHE A 69 -17.99 -20.04 10.62
C PHE A 69 -18.45 -21.06 11.65
N ALA A 70 -19.70 -21.53 11.56
CA ALA A 70 -20.20 -22.58 12.45
C ALA A 70 -19.47 -23.93 12.24
N ASN A 71 -19.08 -24.22 11.00
CA ASN A 71 -18.39 -25.46 10.62
C ASN A 71 -16.87 -25.29 10.47
N TYR A 72 -16.32 -24.12 10.84
CA TYR A 72 -14.91 -23.79 10.63
C TYR A 72 -13.96 -24.82 11.26
N SER A 73 -14.29 -25.34 12.45
CA SER A 73 -13.48 -26.34 13.16
C SER A 73 -13.35 -27.68 12.43
N ILE A 74 -14.31 -28.01 11.56
CA ILE A 74 -14.28 -29.21 10.71
C ILE A 74 -13.48 -28.88 9.45
N ILE A 75 -13.79 -27.76 8.80
CA ILE A 75 -13.15 -27.35 7.53
C ILE A 75 -11.64 -27.13 7.73
N SER A 76 -11.25 -26.47 8.82
CA SER A 76 -9.85 -26.11 9.12
C SER A 76 -8.95 -27.31 9.43
N LYS A 77 -9.51 -28.52 9.63
CA LYS A 77 -8.71 -29.75 9.76
C LYS A 77 -8.07 -30.16 8.43
N TYR A 78 -8.70 -29.79 7.32
CA TYR A 78 -8.32 -30.24 5.98
C TYR A 78 -7.84 -29.08 5.12
N VAL A 79 -8.50 -27.93 5.16
CA VAL A 79 -8.21 -26.79 4.27
C VAL A 79 -7.79 -25.58 5.11
N ASP A 80 -6.66 -24.96 4.74
CA ASP A 80 -6.16 -23.76 5.41
C ASP A 80 -6.98 -22.54 4.96
N LEU A 81 -7.98 -22.14 5.75
CA LEU A 81 -8.89 -21.04 5.44
C LEU A 81 -8.96 -20.01 6.58
N PRO A 82 -9.39 -18.77 6.31
CA PRO A 82 -9.39 -17.72 7.31
C PRO A 82 -10.51 -17.86 8.35
N SER A 83 -10.13 -17.78 9.61
CA SER A 83 -11.05 -17.80 10.76
C SER A 83 -11.99 -16.58 10.82
N LYS A 84 -13.04 -16.71 11.63
CA LYS A 84 -13.97 -15.60 11.94
C LYS A 84 -13.24 -14.34 12.42
N SER A 85 -12.19 -14.47 13.23
CA SER A 85 -11.42 -13.32 13.72
C SER A 85 -10.70 -12.58 12.58
N GLN A 86 -10.16 -13.32 11.61
CA GLN A 86 -9.44 -12.74 10.47
C GLN A 86 -10.38 -11.99 9.52
N ILE A 87 -11.60 -12.46 9.31
CA ILE A 87 -12.59 -11.75 8.48
C ILE A 87 -13.30 -10.67 9.32
N TRP A 88 -14.12 -11.07 10.29
CA TRP A 88 -14.97 -10.16 11.07
C TRP A 88 -14.21 -9.28 12.05
N GLY A 89 -13.20 -9.84 12.75
CA GLY A 89 -12.43 -9.08 13.74
C GLY A 89 -11.70 -7.90 13.11
N LEU A 90 -11.14 -8.09 11.91
CA LEU A 90 -10.51 -7.01 11.14
C LEU A 90 -11.53 -6.02 10.59
N ALA A 91 -12.70 -6.47 10.11
CA ALA A 91 -13.78 -5.58 9.67
C ALA A 91 -14.29 -4.68 10.81
N ILE A 92 -14.51 -5.26 12.00
CA ILE A 92 -14.95 -4.52 13.20
C ILE A 92 -13.85 -3.54 13.63
N SER A 93 -12.58 -3.96 13.62
CA SER A 93 -11.46 -3.08 13.93
C SER A 93 -11.42 -1.88 12.97
N ALA A 94 -11.62 -2.12 11.67
CA ALA A 94 -11.73 -1.05 10.67
C ALA A 94 -12.90 -0.10 10.98
N LEU A 95 -14.08 -0.61 11.35
CA LEU A 95 -15.23 0.22 11.76
C LEU A 95 -14.92 1.08 12.99
N VAL A 96 -14.21 0.55 13.99
CA VAL A 96 -13.81 1.30 15.20
C VAL A 96 -12.87 2.44 14.82
N PHE A 97 -11.82 2.17 14.03
CA PHE A 97 -10.91 3.22 13.56
C PHE A 97 -11.60 4.23 12.65
N MET A 98 -12.53 3.78 11.80
CA MET A 98 -13.36 4.66 10.97
C MET A 98 -14.17 5.63 11.85
N ALA A 99 -14.83 5.13 12.89
CA ALA A 99 -15.59 5.98 13.82
C ALA A 99 -14.70 7.00 14.54
N ILE A 100 -13.49 6.61 14.93
CA ILE A 100 -12.49 7.52 15.51
C ILE A 100 -12.12 8.61 14.49
N VAL A 101 -11.80 8.23 13.24
CA VAL A 101 -11.42 9.18 12.18
C VAL A 101 -12.56 10.16 11.87
N ILE A 102 -13.80 9.66 11.74
CA ILE A 102 -15.00 10.50 11.55
C ILE A 102 -15.12 11.51 12.70
N THR A 103 -15.00 11.04 13.94
CA THR A 103 -15.06 11.91 15.13
C THR A 103 -13.95 12.96 15.11
N MET A 104 -12.73 12.60 14.69
CA MET A 104 -11.61 13.55 14.57
C MET A 104 -11.81 14.56 13.43
N PHE A 105 -12.44 14.18 12.31
CA PHE A 105 -12.80 15.12 11.25
C PHE A 105 -13.88 16.12 11.70
N ILE A 106 -14.94 15.63 12.34
CA ILE A 106 -16.03 16.48 12.88
C ILE A 106 -15.48 17.44 13.93
N SER A 107 -14.60 16.95 14.82
CA SER A 107 -13.98 17.75 15.87
C SER A 107 -12.69 18.47 15.44
N PHE A 108 -12.30 18.40 14.16
CA PHE A 108 -10.98 18.84 13.67
C PHE A 108 -10.66 20.28 14.07
N LYS A 109 -11.61 21.18 13.88
CA LYS A 109 -11.47 22.59 14.27
C LYS A 109 -11.20 22.74 15.77
N ALA A 110 -12.01 22.09 16.60
CA ALA A 110 -11.91 22.19 18.05
C ALA A 110 -10.57 21.62 18.55
N LEU A 111 -10.12 20.52 17.96
CA LEU A 111 -8.81 19.93 18.22
C LEU A 111 -7.68 20.87 17.81
N VAL A 112 -7.70 21.41 16.60
CA VAL A 112 -6.63 22.30 16.09
C VAL A 112 -6.56 23.62 16.86
N ASN A 113 -7.69 24.16 17.31
CA ASN A 113 -7.73 25.43 18.06
C ASN A 113 -7.44 25.28 19.56
N MET A 114 -7.38 24.06 20.08
CA MET A 114 -7.10 23.79 21.50
C MET A 114 -5.70 24.29 21.93
N SER A 115 -4.74 24.33 21.00
CA SER A 115 -3.38 24.81 21.25
C SER A 115 -2.83 25.62 20.08
N ASN A 116 -2.15 26.72 20.39
CA ASN A 116 -1.39 27.48 19.39
C ASN A 116 -0.06 26.81 19.00
N ASN A 117 0.32 25.70 19.64
CA ASN A 117 1.56 24.99 19.34
C ASN A 117 1.49 24.30 17.96
N LYS A 118 2.38 24.70 17.04
CA LYS A 118 2.51 24.12 15.69
C LYS A 118 2.70 22.60 15.71
N ARG A 119 3.49 22.08 16.66
CA ARG A 119 3.76 20.63 16.80
C ARG A 119 2.51 19.84 17.18
N TYR A 120 1.67 20.43 18.03
CA TYR A 120 0.40 19.80 18.45
C TYR A 120 -0.58 19.68 17.29
N LYS A 121 -0.74 20.74 16.50
CA LYS A 121 -1.57 20.73 15.28
C LYS A 121 -1.08 19.69 14.26
N GLN A 122 0.25 19.55 14.11
CA GLN A 122 0.85 18.51 13.26
C GLN A 122 0.55 17.10 13.78
N ALA A 123 0.61 16.89 15.10
CA ALA A 123 0.31 15.61 15.72
C ALA A 123 -1.16 15.19 15.52
N ILE A 124 -2.11 16.11 15.62
CA ILE A 124 -3.54 15.82 15.34
C ILE A 124 -3.73 15.35 13.90
N ILE A 125 -3.14 16.07 12.94
CA ILE A 125 -3.23 15.69 11.53
C ILE A 125 -2.56 14.34 11.29
N ALA A 126 -1.41 14.08 11.92
CA ALA A 126 -0.71 12.79 11.84
C ALA A 126 -1.58 11.65 12.40
N LEU A 127 -2.28 11.85 13.52
CA LEU A 127 -3.18 10.85 14.09
C LEU A 127 -4.36 10.53 13.16
N ILE A 128 -4.98 11.53 12.55
CA ILE A 128 -6.06 11.32 11.55
C ILE A 128 -5.56 10.44 10.40
N ILE A 129 -4.33 10.68 9.92
CA ILE A 129 -3.72 9.90 8.85
C ILE A 129 -3.44 8.48 9.30
N ILE A 130 -2.82 8.30 10.47
CA ILE A 130 -2.47 6.97 10.99
C ILE A 130 -3.72 6.14 11.16
N PHE A 131 -4.77 6.67 11.80
CA PHE A 131 -6.02 5.94 11.97
C PHE A 131 -6.78 5.74 10.65
N GLY A 132 -6.71 6.69 9.70
CA GLY A 132 -7.26 6.52 8.36
C GLY A 132 -6.57 5.39 7.58
N ILE A 133 -5.24 5.34 7.62
CA ILE A 133 -4.45 4.26 7.00
C ILE A 133 -4.75 2.93 7.69
N LEU A 134 -4.80 2.88 9.03
CA LEU A 134 -5.16 1.66 9.76
C LEU A 134 -6.56 1.15 9.40
N THR A 135 -7.53 2.06 9.23
CA THR A 135 -8.87 1.72 8.74
C THR A 135 -8.79 1.04 7.37
N ILE A 136 -8.06 1.65 6.44
CA ILE A 136 -7.89 1.16 5.06
C ILE A 136 -7.12 -0.18 5.02
N LEU A 137 -6.14 -0.37 5.89
CA LEU A 137 -5.39 -1.63 5.99
C LEU A 137 -6.25 -2.75 6.57
N PHE A 138 -6.96 -2.50 7.68
CA PHE A 138 -7.79 -3.53 8.31
C PHE A 138 -8.97 -3.96 7.43
N GLN A 139 -9.65 -3.02 6.77
CA GLN A 139 -10.68 -3.39 5.80
C GLN A 139 -10.09 -4.18 4.63
N GLY A 140 -8.89 -3.81 4.18
CA GLY A 140 -8.23 -4.42 3.05
C GLY A 140 -7.84 -5.86 3.30
N ILE A 141 -7.23 -6.12 4.46
CA ILE A 141 -6.87 -7.47 4.91
C ILE A 141 -8.13 -8.31 5.17
N SER A 142 -9.18 -7.69 5.72
CA SER A 142 -10.48 -8.35 5.92
C SER A 142 -11.11 -8.79 4.58
N GLN A 143 -11.14 -7.90 3.57
CA GLN A 143 -11.57 -8.20 2.21
C GLN A 143 -10.72 -9.28 1.55
N TYR A 144 -9.39 -9.22 1.73
CA TYR A 144 -8.45 -10.22 1.24
C TYR A 144 -8.81 -11.61 1.77
N PHE A 145 -9.02 -11.77 3.08
CA PHE A 145 -9.43 -13.04 3.67
C PHE A 145 -10.84 -13.47 3.26
N TYR A 146 -11.76 -12.54 3.08
CA TYR A 146 -13.08 -12.87 2.55
C TYR A 146 -13.01 -13.43 1.13
N GLY A 147 -12.09 -12.92 0.29
CA GLY A 147 -11.82 -13.48 -1.04
C GLY A 147 -11.50 -14.98 -0.99
N TYR A 148 -10.65 -15.41 -0.06
CA TYR A 148 -10.34 -16.84 0.14
C TYR A 148 -11.56 -17.68 0.55
N PHE A 149 -12.44 -17.14 1.39
CA PHE A 149 -13.70 -17.81 1.72
C PHE A 149 -14.58 -17.96 0.48
N GLN A 150 -14.67 -16.92 -0.35
CA GLN A 150 -15.50 -16.97 -1.55
C GLN A 150 -14.95 -17.93 -2.60
N ASP A 151 -13.64 -17.95 -2.81
CA ASP A 151 -12.99 -18.92 -3.70
C ASP A 151 -13.28 -20.35 -3.22
N PHE A 152 -13.22 -20.58 -1.91
CA PHE A 152 -13.63 -21.85 -1.31
C PHE A 152 -15.11 -22.17 -1.53
N PHE A 153 -16.02 -21.22 -1.30
CA PHE A 153 -17.46 -21.40 -1.52
C PHE A 153 -17.76 -21.76 -2.98
N ASN A 154 -17.25 -20.97 -3.91
CA ASN A 154 -17.41 -21.18 -5.36
C ASN A 154 -16.81 -22.53 -5.79
N TYR A 155 -15.65 -22.89 -5.24
CA TYR A 155 -15.03 -24.20 -5.48
C TYR A 155 -15.90 -25.34 -4.98
N GLN A 156 -16.44 -25.26 -3.76
CA GLN A 156 -17.28 -26.31 -3.19
C GLN A 156 -18.51 -26.57 -4.05
N VAL A 157 -19.13 -25.49 -4.51
CA VAL A 157 -20.27 -25.50 -5.43
C VAL A 157 -19.92 -26.16 -6.76
N ILE A 158 -18.82 -25.75 -7.41
CA ILE A 158 -18.40 -26.26 -8.72
C ILE A 158 -17.98 -27.74 -8.67
N SER A 159 -17.27 -28.12 -7.61
CA SER A 159 -16.71 -29.48 -7.46
C SER A 159 -17.77 -30.54 -7.17
N GLY A 160 -18.95 -30.17 -6.66
CA GLY A 160 -20.00 -31.14 -6.38
C GLY A 160 -19.62 -32.13 -5.28
N LEU A 161 -20.31 -33.27 -5.23
CA LEU A 161 -20.18 -34.27 -4.15
C LEU A 161 -19.23 -35.44 -4.47
N ASP A 162 -18.82 -35.55 -5.73
CA ASP A 162 -18.06 -36.69 -6.23
C ASP A 162 -16.65 -36.70 -5.64
N ASN A 163 -16.17 -37.90 -5.27
CA ASN A 163 -14.83 -38.15 -4.71
C ASN A 163 -14.44 -37.34 -3.45
N LYS A 164 -15.40 -36.66 -2.80
CA LYS A 164 -15.17 -35.92 -1.56
C LYS A 164 -15.15 -36.80 -0.31
N ILE A 165 -14.39 -36.35 0.69
CA ILE A 165 -14.37 -36.92 2.04
C ILE A 165 -15.76 -36.75 2.70
N SER A 166 -16.15 -37.70 3.56
CA SER A 166 -17.47 -37.75 4.21
C SER A 166 -17.88 -36.45 4.88
N ASP A 167 -16.94 -35.80 5.57
CA ASP A 167 -17.16 -34.58 6.33
C ASP A 167 -17.51 -33.40 5.42
N PHE A 168 -16.90 -33.35 4.23
CA PHE A 168 -17.15 -32.30 3.25
C PHE A 168 -18.46 -32.49 2.49
N LYS A 169 -18.95 -33.72 2.29
CA LYS A 169 -20.21 -33.95 1.56
C LYS A 169 -21.38 -33.15 2.15
N LYS A 170 -21.52 -33.13 3.49
CA LYS A 170 -22.57 -32.36 4.17
C LYS A 170 -22.42 -30.85 3.96
N ILE A 171 -21.19 -30.36 4.03
CA ILE A 171 -20.85 -28.94 3.85
C ILE A 171 -21.14 -28.51 2.41
N THR A 172 -20.70 -29.31 1.45
CA THR A 172 -20.90 -29.07 0.02
C THR A 172 -22.39 -29.07 -0.34
N THR A 173 -23.18 -30.02 0.14
CA THR A 173 -24.63 -30.06 -0.12
C THR A 173 -25.30 -28.76 0.31
N GLN A 174 -24.97 -28.28 1.51
CA GLN A 174 -25.51 -27.01 2.02
C GLN A 174 -25.06 -25.81 1.17
N PHE A 175 -23.80 -25.76 0.73
CA PHE A 175 -23.34 -24.69 -0.17
C PHE A 175 -24.04 -24.70 -1.54
N ILE A 176 -24.32 -25.87 -2.11
CA ILE A 176 -25.11 -26.00 -3.34
C ILE A 176 -26.55 -25.52 -3.13
N GLU A 177 -27.16 -25.82 -1.97
CA GLU A 177 -28.49 -25.32 -1.62
C GLU A 177 -28.50 -23.79 -1.47
N PHE A 178 -27.49 -23.22 -0.80
CA PHE A 178 -27.36 -21.76 -0.69
C PHE A 178 -27.24 -21.10 -2.07
N GLU A 179 -26.47 -21.67 -3.00
CA GLU A 179 -26.38 -21.14 -4.36
C GLU A 179 -27.73 -21.16 -5.09
N LYS A 180 -28.49 -22.24 -4.97
CA LYS A 180 -29.80 -22.36 -5.64
C LYS A 180 -30.84 -21.40 -5.07
N ASN A 181 -30.82 -21.19 -3.76
CA ASN A 181 -31.83 -20.39 -3.05
C ASN A 181 -31.54 -18.89 -3.08
N THR A 182 -30.29 -18.48 -3.27
CA THR A 182 -29.93 -17.06 -3.36
C THR A 182 -29.82 -16.62 -4.82
N SER A 183 -30.77 -15.80 -5.27
CA SER A 183 -30.76 -15.16 -6.60
C SER A 183 -29.61 -14.17 -6.82
N SER A 184 -28.70 -14.01 -5.85
CA SER A 184 -27.58 -13.09 -5.90
C SER A 184 -26.42 -13.58 -5.03
N ILE A 185 -25.71 -14.63 -5.45
CA ILE A 185 -24.34 -14.82 -4.97
C ILE A 185 -23.51 -13.71 -5.60
N TYR A 186 -23.14 -12.73 -4.78
CA TYR A 186 -22.25 -11.67 -5.21
C TYR A 186 -20.84 -12.22 -5.24
N ASN A 187 -20.30 -12.37 -6.45
CA ASN A 187 -18.86 -12.53 -6.60
C ASN A 187 -18.18 -11.24 -6.15
N TRP A 188 -17.49 -11.28 -5.01
CA TRP A 188 -16.57 -10.24 -4.59
C TRP A 188 -15.38 -10.13 -5.54
N ILE A 189 -14.68 -9.03 -5.35
CA ILE A 189 -13.54 -8.61 -6.15
C ILE A 189 -12.36 -9.58 -5.91
N ASP A 190 -11.67 -9.92 -7.00
CA ASP A 190 -10.43 -10.70 -7.00
C ASP A 190 -9.42 -10.15 -5.97
N VAL A 191 -8.75 -11.06 -5.26
CA VAL A 191 -7.69 -10.82 -4.27
C VAL A 191 -6.66 -9.77 -4.73
N ASN A 192 -6.26 -9.79 -6.01
CA ASN A 192 -5.31 -8.82 -6.54
C ASN A 192 -5.90 -7.41 -6.68
N ASN A 193 -7.17 -7.31 -7.06
CA ASN A 193 -7.86 -6.04 -7.25
C ASN A 193 -8.13 -5.34 -5.92
N ILE A 194 -8.31 -6.10 -4.82
CA ILE A 194 -8.40 -5.55 -3.46
C ILE A 194 -7.17 -4.70 -3.13
N TRP A 195 -5.96 -5.18 -3.44
CA TRP A 195 -4.72 -4.43 -3.17
C TRP A 195 -4.59 -3.16 -4.01
N TRP A 196 -5.04 -3.18 -5.26
CA TRP A 196 -5.11 -1.98 -6.10
C TRP A 196 -6.11 -0.95 -5.56
N ILE A 197 -7.26 -1.41 -5.06
CA ILE A 197 -8.25 -0.52 -4.42
C ILE A 197 -7.66 0.09 -3.14
N ILE A 198 -7.03 -0.71 -2.28
CA ILE A 198 -6.34 -0.24 -1.08
C ILE A 198 -5.28 0.82 -1.43
N PHE A 199 -4.51 0.62 -2.50
CA PHE A 199 -3.55 1.59 -2.97
C PHE A 199 -4.20 2.94 -3.32
N VAL A 200 -5.28 2.94 -4.10
CA VAL A 200 -6.04 4.15 -4.44
C VAL A 200 -6.62 4.81 -3.18
N GLN A 201 -7.10 4.01 -2.21
CA GLN A 201 -7.64 4.53 -0.96
C GLN A 201 -6.58 5.22 -0.10
N ILE A 202 -5.40 4.61 0.05
CA ILE A 202 -4.26 5.21 0.74
C ILE A 202 -3.86 6.51 0.04
N PHE A 203 -3.78 6.51 -1.29
CA PHE A 203 -3.48 7.69 -2.10
C PHE A 203 -4.45 8.86 -1.79
N LEU A 204 -5.77 8.61 -1.80
CA LEU A 204 -6.79 9.63 -1.50
C LEU A 204 -6.69 10.15 -0.05
N MET A 205 -6.34 9.27 0.90
CA MET A 205 -6.11 9.68 2.29
C MET A 205 -4.91 10.64 2.41
N PHE A 206 -3.84 10.40 1.66
CA PHE A 206 -2.70 11.32 1.60
C PHE A 206 -3.07 12.67 0.95
N VAL A 207 -3.87 12.68 -0.12
CA VAL A 207 -4.37 13.93 -0.71
C VAL A 207 -5.20 14.73 0.29
N THR A 208 -6.05 14.04 1.07
CA THR A 208 -6.87 14.66 2.13
C THR A 208 -5.99 15.27 3.24
N SER A 209 -4.98 14.53 3.70
CA SER A 209 -3.97 15.03 4.65
C SER A 209 -3.30 16.31 4.17
N ILE A 210 -2.86 16.30 2.92
CA ILE A 210 -2.19 17.41 2.26
C ILE A 210 -3.10 18.64 2.25
N SER A 211 -4.40 18.46 1.99
CA SER A 211 -5.42 19.51 2.08
C SER A 211 -5.52 20.07 3.51
N LEU A 212 -5.65 19.20 4.53
CA LEU A 212 -5.74 19.58 5.94
C LEU A 212 -4.52 20.38 6.43
N GLN A 213 -3.32 19.91 6.11
CA GLN A 213 -2.07 20.60 6.46
C GLN A 213 -2.01 22.00 5.86
N ASN A 214 -2.48 22.14 4.62
CA ASN A 214 -2.45 23.42 3.92
C ASN A 214 -3.22 24.50 4.67
N ILE A 215 -4.40 24.16 5.16
CA ILE A 215 -5.32 25.13 5.79
C ILE A 215 -4.83 25.51 7.18
N THR A 216 -4.22 24.54 7.86
CA THR A 216 -3.79 24.68 9.25
C THR A 216 -2.54 25.56 9.38
N PHE A 217 -1.66 25.54 8.37
CA PHE A 217 -0.36 26.21 8.38
C PHE A 217 -0.18 27.25 7.27
N PHE A 218 -1.27 27.80 6.70
CA PHE A 218 -1.20 28.82 5.66
C PHE A 218 -0.70 30.17 6.23
N GLU A 219 0.61 30.28 6.44
CA GLU A 219 1.31 31.51 6.75
C GLU A 219 2.53 31.61 5.83
N TYR A 220 2.56 32.63 4.97
CA TYR A 220 3.68 32.94 4.09
C TYR A 220 4.84 33.48 4.93
N GLU A 221 5.65 32.60 5.52
CA GLU A 221 6.91 33.03 6.16
C GLU A 221 7.97 33.31 5.08
N LYS A 222 8.25 34.60 4.83
CA LYS A 222 9.42 35.06 4.06
C LYS A 222 10.70 34.76 4.88
N ASN A 223 11.34 33.62 4.62
CA ASN A 223 12.56 33.24 5.34
C ASN A 223 13.87 33.80 4.73
N SER A 224 14.78 34.17 5.63
CA SER A 224 16.04 34.89 5.43
C SER A 224 17.21 34.06 4.88
N GLU A 225 17.16 32.72 4.94
CA GLU A 225 18.23 31.83 4.46
C GLU A 225 18.43 31.88 2.93
N ASP A 226 17.34 31.97 2.17
CA ASP A 226 17.40 32.20 0.71
C ASP A 226 17.96 33.56 0.35
N LYS A 227 17.97 34.53 1.27
CA LYS A 227 18.61 35.83 1.06
C LYS A 227 20.13 35.66 0.96
N TYR A 228 20.72 34.71 1.70
CA TYR A 228 22.16 34.41 1.67
C TYR A 228 22.55 33.60 0.43
N ILE A 229 21.72 32.64 0.00
CA ILE A 229 21.95 31.88 -1.23
C ILE A 229 21.72 32.78 -2.45
N ASN A 230 20.66 33.60 -2.47
CA ASN A 230 20.47 34.61 -3.52
C ASN A 230 21.58 35.65 -3.53
N TYR A 231 22.13 36.05 -2.37
CA TYR A 231 23.30 36.92 -2.32
C TYR A 231 24.52 36.27 -2.96
N PHE A 232 24.77 34.97 -2.75
CA PHE A 232 25.90 34.26 -3.37
C PHE A 232 25.68 34.01 -4.88
N VAL A 233 24.47 33.60 -5.27
CA VAL A 233 24.06 33.46 -6.68
C VAL A 233 24.10 34.80 -7.41
N GLN A 234 23.74 35.90 -6.75
CA GLN A 234 23.87 37.26 -7.30
C GLN A 234 25.31 37.76 -7.35
N LYS A 235 26.16 37.39 -6.39
CA LYS A 235 27.58 37.77 -6.39
C LYS A 235 28.41 36.96 -7.41
N ASN A 236 28.02 35.71 -7.67
CA ASN A 236 28.57 34.86 -8.74
C ASN A 236 27.86 35.04 -10.09
N LYS A 237 26.91 35.97 -10.20
CA LYS A 237 26.20 36.30 -11.46
C LYS A 237 27.00 37.24 -12.37
N VAL A 238 28.16 37.70 -11.95
CA VAL A 238 29.08 38.42 -12.82
C VAL A 238 29.82 37.37 -13.63
N ILE A 239 29.59 37.36 -14.95
CA ILE A 239 30.07 36.42 -15.98
C ILE A 239 29.17 35.19 -16.13
N TYR A 240 28.30 35.16 -17.16
CA TYR A 240 27.93 34.02 -18.02
C TYR A 240 26.56 34.27 -18.71
N GLN A 241 26.61 34.74 -19.97
CA GLN A 241 25.48 35.29 -20.74
C GLN A 241 24.58 34.27 -21.48
N ASN A 242 24.77 32.95 -21.32
CA ASN A 242 24.05 31.99 -22.16
C ASN A 242 22.71 31.54 -21.51
N ARG A 243 21.57 31.78 -22.17
CA ARG A 243 20.21 31.46 -21.65
C ARG A 243 20.08 29.98 -21.29
N ILE A 244 20.66 29.09 -22.10
CA ILE A 244 20.70 27.64 -21.84
C ILE A 244 21.53 27.34 -20.58
N LYS A 245 22.68 28.00 -20.40
CA LYS A 245 23.52 27.84 -19.20
C LYS A 245 22.80 28.35 -17.94
N LEU A 246 21.98 29.40 -18.04
CA LEU A 246 21.10 29.85 -16.95
C LEU A 246 20.00 28.83 -16.61
N TYR A 247 19.36 28.21 -17.61
CA TYR A 247 18.39 27.13 -17.39
C TYR A 247 19.04 25.90 -16.75
N VAL A 248 20.20 25.48 -17.26
CA VAL A 248 21.01 24.39 -16.68
C VAL A 248 21.41 24.73 -15.25
N ASN A 249 21.90 25.95 -14.98
CA ASN A 249 22.30 26.33 -13.63
C ASN A 249 21.10 26.45 -12.67
N ASN A 250 19.91 26.77 -13.16
CA ASN A 250 18.68 26.75 -12.35
C ASN A 250 18.20 25.31 -12.09
N LEU A 251 18.27 24.41 -13.07
CA LEU A 251 17.91 22.99 -12.95
C LEU A 251 18.89 22.19 -12.07
N PHE A 252 20.18 22.51 -12.13
CA PHE A 252 21.25 21.87 -11.35
C PHE A 252 21.72 22.72 -10.16
N SER A 253 21.00 23.79 -9.81
CA SER A 253 21.33 24.56 -8.60
C SER A 253 21.21 23.67 -7.36
N PHE A 254 22.08 23.85 -6.36
CA PHE A 254 22.04 23.09 -5.09
C PHE A 254 21.05 23.68 -4.07
N THR A 255 19.88 24.14 -4.53
CA THR A 255 18.82 24.62 -3.63
C THR A 255 18.05 23.45 -3.02
N ASP A 256 17.37 23.63 -1.87
CA ASP A 256 16.59 22.54 -1.26
C ASP A 256 15.44 22.08 -2.18
N LYS A 257 14.88 23.02 -2.95
CA LYS A 257 13.78 22.75 -3.88
C LYS A 257 14.23 21.89 -5.06
N THR A 258 15.38 22.20 -5.65
CA THR A 258 15.94 21.43 -6.76
C THR A 258 16.44 20.06 -6.32
N LEU A 259 17.12 19.95 -5.17
CA LEU A 259 17.49 18.65 -4.60
C LEU A 259 16.26 17.78 -4.29
N SER A 260 15.19 18.37 -3.74
CA SER A 260 13.93 17.65 -3.51
C SER A 260 13.25 17.22 -4.81
N ASN A 261 13.32 18.03 -5.88
CA ASN A 261 12.76 17.66 -7.19
C ASN A 261 13.56 16.56 -7.88
N TRP A 262 14.90 16.61 -7.82
CA TRP A 262 15.75 15.54 -8.33
C TRP A 262 15.53 14.23 -7.58
N LEU A 263 15.33 14.30 -6.26
CA LEU A 263 14.92 13.14 -5.49
C LEU A 263 13.58 12.59 -5.99
N ILE A 264 12.56 13.41 -6.22
CA ILE A 264 11.28 12.94 -6.78
C ILE A 264 11.46 12.26 -8.14
N ILE A 265 12.20 12.88 -9.07
CA ILE A 265 12.43 12.36 -10.42
C ILE A 265 13.14 11.00 -10.36
N LEU A 266 14.20 10.90 -9.57
CA LEU A 266 14.97 9.67 -9.39
C LEU A 266 14.07 8.51 -8.92
N VAL A 267 13.17 8.80 -7.99
CA VAL A 267 12.33 7.77 -7.38
C VAL A 267 11.24 7.33 -8.35
N LEU A 268 10.67 8.27 -9.11
CA LEU A 268 9.72 7.94 -10.18
C LEU A 268 10.39 7.08 -11.27
N MET A 269 11.64 7.38 -11.63
CA MET A 269 12.41 6.57 -12.59
C MET A 269 12.66 5.15 -12.07
N ILE A 270 12.91 4.97 -10.77
CA ILE A 270 13.05 3.64 -10.15
C ILE A 270 11.69 2.93 -10.07
N CYS A 271 10.61 3.63 -9.72
CA CYS A 271 9.28 3.05 -9.57
C CYS A 271 8.64 2.64 -10.89
N PHE A 272 8.99 3.28 -12.02
CA PHE A 272 8.40 2.98 -13.32
C PHE A 272 8.65 1.54 -13.83
N PRO A 273 9.89 1.04 -13.93
CA PRO A 273 10.13 -0.36 -14.33
C PRO A 273 9.52 -1.36 -13.35
N ILE A 274 9.48 -1.01 -12.06
CA ILE A 274 8.85 -1.79 -11.00
C ILE A 274 7.34 -1.90 -11.22
N LEU A 275 6.69 -0.81 -11.61
CA LEU A 275 5.27 -0.77 -11.91
C LEU A 275 4.94 -1.67 -13.12
N ILE A 276 5.77 -1.65 -14.16
CA ILE A 276 5.61 -2.54 -15.32
C ILE A 276 5.67 -4.01 -14.88
N TYR A 277 6.66 -4.37 -14.04
CA TYR A 277 6.75 -5.72 -13.48
C TYR A 277 5.49 -6.13 -12.72
N ILE A 278 5.02 -5.26 -11.81
CA ILE A 278 3.83 -5.53 -10.99
C ILE A 278 2.57 -5.70 -11.85
N VAL A 279 2.40 -4.87 -12.89
CA VAL A 279 1.28 -5.00 -13.83
C VAL A 279 1.37 -6.31 -14.62
N ALA A 280 2.57 -6.68 -15.09
CA ALA A 280 2.78 -7.92 -15.82
C ALA A 280 2.39 -9.16 -14.99
N ILE A 281 2.80 -9.24 -13.72
CA ILE A 281 2.49 -10.40 -12.87
C ILE A 281 1.06 -10.41 -12.31
N SER A 282 0.38 -9.25 -12.25
CA SER A 282 -0.95 -9.13 -11.65
C SER A 282 -2.10 -9.22 -12.67
N THR A 283 -1.80 -9.04 -13.96
CA THR A 283 -2.74 -9.22 -15.07
C THR A 283 -2.98 -10.71 -15.36
N ARG A 284 -3.98 -11.05 -16.19
CA ARG A 284 -4.42 -12.43 -16.48
C ARG A 284 -3.42 -13.20 -17.37
N GLY A 285 -2.17 -13.29 -16.94
CA GLY A 285 -1.10 -14.05 -17.60
C GLY A 285 -0.91 -15.45 -17.02
N SER A 286 -0.02 -16.21 -17.65
CA SER A 286 0.45 -17.53 -17.21
C SER A 286 1.05 -17.50 -15.80
N GLU A 287 1.75 -16.43 -15.43
CA GLU A 287 2.45 -16.27 -14.15
C GLU A 287 1.45 -16.15 -12.99
N LYS A 288 0.38 -15.38 -13.18
CA LYS A 288 -0.71 -15.27 -12.21
C LYS A 288 -1.34 -16.64 -12.02
N SER A 289 -1.68 -17.30 -13.12
CA SER A 289 -2.35 -18.60 -13.15
C SER A 289 -1.51 -19.67 -12.46
N LEU A 290 -0.21 -19.70 -12.73
CA LEU A 290 0.74 -20.58 -12.06
C LEU A 290 0.64 -20.46 -10.54
N ILE A 291 0.60 -19.24 -9.99
CA ILE A 291 0.51 -19.00 -8.55
C ILE A 291 -0.81 -19.52 -7.95
N TYR A 292 -1.93 -19.36 -8.65
CA TYR A 292 -3.22 -19.91 -8.21
C TYR A 292 -3.19 -21.44 -8.21
N TRP A 293 -2.66 -22.05 -9.28
CA TRP A 293 -2.57 -23.49 -9.45
C TRP A 293 -1.54 -24.17 -8.55
N THR A 294 -0.50 -23.46 -8.09
CA THR A 294 0.51 -24.01 -7.16
C THR A 294 0.22 -23.73 -5.69
N HIS A 295 -0.66 -22.76 -5.35
CA HIS A 295 -0.87 -22.36 -3.95
C HIS A 295 -2.33 -22.32 -3.49
N GLN A 296 -3.27 -21.89 -4.34
CA GLN A 296 -4.68 -21.80 -3.92
C GLN A 296 -5.43 -23.08 -4.21
N LEU A 297 -5.38 -23.58 -5.45
CA LEU A 297 -6.05 -24.82 -5.84
C LEU A 297 -5.59 -26.05 -5.03
N PRO A 298 -4.28 -26.25 -4.75
CA PRO A 298 -3.82 -27.42 -4.01
C PRO A 298 -4.34 -27.47 -2.57
N ASN A 299 -4.60 -26.30 -1.98
CA ASN A 299 -5.22 -26.21 -0.66
C ASN A 299 -6.70 -26.61 -0.72
N LEU A 300 -7.42 -26.16 -1.76
CA LEU A 300 -8.84 -26.47 -1.94
C LEU A 300 -9.08 -27.96 -2.22
N LEU A 301 -8.20 -28.61 -3.00
CA LEU A 301 -8.30 -30.02 -3.37
C LEU A 301 -8.10 -31.00 -2.19
N LYS A 302 -7.68 -30.52 -1.01
CA LYS A 302 -7.52 -31.38 0.19
C LYS A 302 -8.82 -32.01 0.70
N ASP A 303 -9.98 -31.63 0.15
CA ASP A 303 -11.26 -32.25 0.44
C ASP A 303 -11.56 -33.52 -0.40
N TYR A 304 -10.71 -33.87 -1.36
CA TYR A 304 -10.79 -35.10 -2.15
C TYR A 304 -10.08 -36.27 -1.47
N GLN A 305 -10.68 -37.46 -1.54
CA GLN A 305 -10.19 -38.68 -0.87
C GLN A 305 -8.78 -39.12 -1.33
N ASN A 306 -8.47 -38.92 -2.62
CA ASN A 306 -7.21 -39.35 -3.23
C ASN A 306 -6.21 -38.20 -3.45
N TRP A 307 -6.48 -37.01 -2.90
CA TRP A 307 -5.60 -35.86 -3.15
C TRP A 307 -4.22 -35.99 -2.52
N ASN A 308 -4.15 -36.54 -1.30
CA ASN A 308 -2.90 -36.59 -0.54
C ASN A 308 -1.78 -37.33 -1.28
N THR A 309 -2.10 -38.38 -2.04
CA THR A 309 -1.12 -39.13 -2.83
C THR A 309 -0.53 -38.28 -3.96
N ILE A 310 -1.36 -37.55 -4.71
CA ILE A 310 -0.91 -36.61 -5.73
C ILE A 310 -0.13 -35.47 -5.09
N PHE A 311 -0.65 -34.90 -4.01
CA PHE A 311 -0.01 -33.79 -3.33
C PHE A 311 1.41 -34.16 -2.88
N ASP A 312 1.61 -35.30 -2.22
CA ASP A 312 2.93 -35.72 -1.75
C ASP A 312 3.91 -36.02 -2.89
N GLN A 313 3.42 -36.53 -4.03
CA GLN A 313 4.23 -36.75 -5.23
C GLN A 313 4.80 -35.44 -5.80
N TYR A 314 3.98 -34.39 -5.86
CA TYR A 314 4.36 -33.12 -6.52
C TYR A 314 4.81 -32.02 -5.56
N LYS A 315 4.55 -32.14 -4.25
CA LYS A 315 4.82 -31.11 -3.23
C LYS A 315 6.27 -30.60 -3.26
N ASN A 316 7.23 -31.52 -3.33
CA ASN A 316 8.65 -31.17 -3.35
C ASN A 316 9.12 -30.72 -4.74
N GLN A 317 8.56 -31.28 -5.80
CA GLN A 317 8.93 -30.96 -7.18
C GLN A 317 8.45 -29.56 -7.58
N LEU A 318 7.22 -29.21 -7.24
CA LEU A 318 6.58 -27.92 -7.58
C LEU A 318 6.56 -26.91 -6.43
N ASN A 319 7.22 -27.23 -5.30
CA ASN A 319 7.35 -26.35 -4.15
C ASN A 319 6.01 -25.83 -3.58
N LEU A 320 4.97 -26.68 -3.58
CA LEU A 320 3.58 -26.30 -3.30
C LEU A 320 3.34 -25.69 -1.91
N THR A 321 4.26 -25.88 -0.95
CA THR A 321 4.10 -25.43 0.45
C THR A 321 4.95 -24.24 0.88
N LYS A 322 5.97 -23.80 0.12
CA LYS A 322 6.98 -22.87 0.65
C LYS A 322 6.74 -21.40 0.31
N SER A 323 6.13 -21.09 -0.82
CA SER A 323 5.92 -19.71 -1.27
C SER A 323 4.48 -19.25 -1.02
N SER A 324 4.30 -18.06 -0.44
CA SER A 324 2.98 -17.49 -0.22
C SER A 324 2.60 -16.53 -1.37
N PRO A 325 1.36 -16.57 -1.89
CA PRO A 325 0.88 -15.61 -2.89
C PRO A 325 1.02 -14.14 -2.46
N LEU A 326 0.93 -13.89 -1.15
CA LEU A 326 1.16 -12.57 -0.55
C LEU A 326 2.57 -12.04 -0.83
N LEU A 327 3.60 -12.89 -0.75
CA LEU A 327 4.99 -12.49 -0.99
C LEU A 327 5.25 -12.25 -2.49
N ILE A 328 4.68 -13.08 -3.36
CA ILE A 328 4.95 -13.01 -4.81
C ILE A 328 4.14 -11.88 -5.45
N LEU A 329 2.83 -11.80 -5.22
CA LEU A 329 1.93 -10.87 -5.92
C LEU A 329 1.65 -9.59 -5.12
N SER A 330 1.26 -9.73 -3.85
CA SER A 330 0.70 -8.61 -3.08
C SER A 330 1.76 -7.68 -2.48
N SER A 331 2.87 -8.22 -1.99
CA SER A 331 3.94 -7.45 -1.33
C SER A 331 4.54 -6.36 -2.23
N PRO A 332 4.92 -6.64 -3.49
CA PRO A 332 5.40 -5.59 -4.40
C PRO A 332 4.39 -4.45 -4.61
N ILE A 333 3.10 -4.76 -4.73
CA ILE A 333 2.01 -3.77 -4.87
C ILE A 333 1.96 -2.86 -3.64
N ILE A 334 2.01 -3.45 -2.44
CA ILE A 334 1.95 -2.72 -1.16
C ILE A 334 3.15 -1.77 -1.03
N PHE A 335 4.38 -2.27 -1.24
CA PHE A 335 5.58 -1.43 -1.12
C PHE A 335 5.65 -0.35 -2.20
N LEU A 336 5.21 -0.63 -3.42
CA LEU A 336 5.12 0.38 -4.48
C LEU A 336 4.13 1.47 -4.06
N GLY A 337 2.98 1.06 -3.53
CA GLY A 337 1.94 1.97 -3.09
C GLY A 337 2.38 2.93 -1.98
N ILE A 338 3.10 2.42 -0.98
CA ILE A 338 3.67 3.23 0.11
C ILE A 338 4.72 4.21 -0.45
N THR A 339 5.58 3.74 -1.34
CA THR A 339 6.64 4.56 -1.97
C THR A 339 6.04 5.69 -2.79
N LEU A 340 5.10 5.39 -3.70
CA LEU A 340 4.41 6.39 -4.53
C LEU A 340 3.65 7.41 -3.68
N SER A 341 2.92 6.96 -2.66
CA SER A 341 2.20 7.84 -1.73
C SER A 341 3.14 8.81 -1.02
N THR A 342 4.32 8.33 -0.61
CA THR A 342 5.36 9.15 0.01
C THR A 342 5.93 10.19 -0.97
N ILE A 343 6.17 9.82 -2.23
CA ILE A 343 6.62 10.76 -3.27
C ILE A 343 5.60 11.87 -3.50
N LEU A 344 4.31 11.56 -3.54
CA LEU A 344 3.25 12.54 -3.78
C LEU A 344 3.13 13.55 -2.65
N PHE A 345 3.29 13.08 -1.41
CA PHE A 345 3.44 13.96 -0.26
C PHE A 345 4.64 14.90 -0.43
N LEU A 346 5.78 14.40 -0.90
CA LEU A 346 6.97 15.21 -1.16
C LEU A 346 6.78 16.20 -2.32
N LEU A 347 6.17 15.77 -3.41
CA LEU A 347 5.85 16.58 -4.58
C LEU A 347 4.96 17.74 -4.18
N THR A 348 3.99 17.51 -3.30
CA THR A 348 3.12 18.57 -2.83
C THR A 348 3.84 19.57 -1.93
N ILE A 349 4.75 19.12 -1.05
CA ILE A 349 5.60 20.03 -0.28
C ILE A 349 6.51 20.86 -1.22
N SER A 350 7.06 20.23 -2.26
CA SER A 350 7.95 20.91 -3.22
C SER A 350 7.23 21.97 -4.05
N ILE A 351 6.03 21.65 -4.57
CA ILE A 351 5.19 22.59 -5.34
C ILE A 351 4.80 23.80 -4.48
N ARG A 352 4.48 23.58 -3.20
CA ARG A 352 4.11 24.65 -2.26
C ARG A 352 5.25 25.61 -1.96
N GLY A 353 6.49 25.29 -2.32
CA GLY A 353 7.65 26.14 -2.07
C GLY A 353 7.88 26.40 -0.58
N GLN A 354 7.32 25.55 0.31
CA GLN A 354 7.62 25.61 1.73
C GLN A 354 9.11 25.27 1.89
N LYS A 355 9.91 26.27 2.26
CA LYS A 355 11.35 26.09 2.49
C LYS A 355 11.51 25.16 3.69
N SER A 356 11.78 23.89 3.42
CA SER A 356 12.00 22.87 4.44
C SER A 356 13.35 23.11 5.09
N SER A 357 13.42 23.01 6.42
CA SER A 357 14.73 22.98 7.10
C SER A 357 15.57 21.82 6.56
N GLN A 358 16.90 21.97 6.55
CA GLN A 358 17.82 20.91 6.13
C GLN A 358 17.60 19.59 6.86
N LEU A 359 17.15 19.65 8.12
CA LEU A 359 16.82 18.47 8.93
C LEU A 359 15.62 17.71 8.34
N VAL A 360 14.57 18.43 7.93
CA VAL A 360 13.40 17.82 7.28
C VAL A 360 13.79 17.19 5.93
N LEU A 361 14.63 17.85 5.13
CA LEU A 361 15.12 17.28 3.87
C LEU A 361 15.94 16.00 4.11
N ARG A 362 16.80 15.99 5.14
CA ARG A 362 17.59 14.80 5.53
C ARG A 362 16.73 13.64 6.00
N THR A 363 15.73 13.90 6.85
CA THR A 363 14.80 12.85 7.31
C THR A 363 14.03 12.25 6.13
N LYS A 364 13.58 13.09 5.19
CA LYS A 364 12.91 12.64 3.97
C LYS A 364 13.82 11.79 3.10
N PHE A 365 15.06 12.21 2.90
CA PHE A 365 16.06 11.46 2.13
C PHE A 365 16.27 10.06 2.74
N ILE A 366 16.55 9.97 4.05
CA ILE A 366 16.80 8.69 4.74
C ILE A 366 15.58 7.77 4.64
N LEU A 367 14.39 8.30 4.95
CA LEU A 367 13.16 7.51 4.93
C LEU A 367 12.88 6.96 3.53
N LEU A 368 13.10 7.78 2.51
CA LEU A 368 12.82 7.38 1.14
C LEU A 368 13.89 6.42 0.57
N SER A 369 15.16 6.54 0.99
CA SER A 369 16.18 5.52 0.73
C SER A 369 15.76 4.16 1.28
N ILE A 370 15.30 4.12 2.54
CA ILE A 370 14.86 2.87 3.19
C ILE A 370 13.68 2.26 2.44
N LEU A 371 12.68 3.07 2.09
CA LEU A 371 11.48 2.60 1.37
C LEU A 371 11.83 2.00 0.02
N ILE A 372 12.73 2.61 -0.76
CA ILE A 372 13.15 2.07 -2.06
C ILE A 372 13.96 0.79 -1.89
N SER A 373 14.85 0.72 -0.91
CA SER A 373 15.59 -0.52 -0.64
C SER A 373 14.64 -1.67 -0.29
N LEU A 374 13.61 -1.41 0.51
CA LEU A 374 12.57 -2.39 0.82
C LEU A 374 11.74 -2.78 -0.41
N LEU A 375 11.40 -1.82 -1.27
CA LEU A 375 10.70 -2.06 -2.52
C LEU A 375 11.52 -2.96 -3.46
N ILE A 376 12.80 -2.64 -3.68
CA ILE A 376 13.71 -3.44 -4.51
C ILE A 376 13.86 -4.86 -3.93
N LEU A 377 14.01 -4.98 -2.61
CA LEU A 377 14.10 -6.29 -1.94
C LEU A 377 12.82 -7.11 -2.11
N SER A 378 11.64 -6.49 -1.96
CA SER A 378 10.34 -7.15 -2.16
C SER A 378 10.21 -7.71 -3.59
N ILE A 379 10.62 -6.93 -4.59
CA ILE A 379 10.58 -7.35 -5.99
C ILE A 379 11.59 -8.45 -6.27
N PHE A 380 12.80 -8.34 -5.71
CA PHE A 380 13.81 -9.38 -5.86
C PHE A 380 13.32 -10.73 -5.33
N ILE A 381 12.71 -10.74 -4.13
CA ILE A 381 12.13 -11.95 -3.55
C ILE A 381 11.00 -12.48 -4.44
N SER A 382 10.09 -11.60 -4.88
CA SER A 382 8.99 -11.97 -5.79
C SER A 382 9.50 -12.61 -7.10
N GLN A 383 10.50 -12.00 -7.75
CA GLN A 383 11.09 -12.50 -8.99
C GLN A 383 11.80 -13.84 -8.78
N LEU A 384 12.55 -14.00 -7.68
CA LEU A 384 13.24 -15.24 -7.37
C LEU A 384 12.28 -16.40 -7.13
N GLU A 385 11.21 -16.17 -6.37
CA GLU A 385 10.21 -17.22 -6.10
C GLU A 385 9.43 -17.57 -7.35
N LEU A 386 9.03 -16.58 -8.16
CA LEU A 386 8.38 -16.82 -9.45
C LEU A 386 9.29 -17.61 -10.41
N HIS A 387 10.57 -17.26 -10.49
CA HIS A 387 11.55 -17.96 -11.30
C HIS A 387 11.73 -19.42 -10.89
N LYS A 388 11.83 -19.70 -9.58
CA LYS A 388 11.90 -21.08 -9.06
C LYS A 388 10.65 -21.88 -9.45
N LEU A 389 9.47 -21.28 -9.31
CA LEU A 389 8.21 -21.93 -9.69
C LEU A 389 8.16 -22.21 -11.19
N LEU A 390 8.54 -21.25 -12.02
CA LEU A 390 8.56 -21.41 -13.48
C LEU A 390 9.53 -22.50 -13.94
N ILE A 391 10.75 -22.56 -13.38
CA ILE A 391 11.71 -23.63 -13.69
C ILE A 391 11.16 -24.98 -13.24
N ALA A 392 10.66 -25.08 -12.02
CA ALA A 392 10.10 -26.31 -11.48
C ALA A 392 8.94 -26.82 -12.35
N TRP A 393 8.06 -25.90 -12.77
CA TRP A 393 6.92 -26.19 -13.63
C TRP A 393 7.34 -26.68 -15.01
N ASN A 394 8.28 -25.97 -15.65
CA ASN A 394 8.75 -26.24 -17.01
C ASN A 394 9.78 -27.37 -17.10
N THR A 395 10.23 -27.94 -15.97
CA THR A 395 11.16 -29.07 -15.96
C THR A 395 10.49 -30.28 -16.63
N SER A 396 11.19 -30.93 -17.55
CA SER A 396 10.68 -32.11 -18.26
C SER A 396 11.16 -33.40 -17.59
N ASN A 397 10.24 -34.35 -17.41
CA ASN A 397 10.57 -35.73 -17.06
C ASN A 397 9.97 -36.65 -18.14
N ASN A 398 10.80 -37.45 -18.82
CA ASN A 398 10.38 -38.30 -19.95
C ASN A 398 9.60 -37.54 -21.04
N GLU A 399 10.19 -36.47 -21.58
CA GLU A 399 9.63 -35.61 -22.65
C GLU A 399 8.34 -34.84 -22.30
N GLN A 400 7.76 -35.08 -21.12
CA GLN A 400 6.58 -34.36 -20.63
C GLN A 400 6.94 -33.36 -19.53
N ILE A 401 6.28 -32.21 -19.56
CA ILE A 401 6.47 -31.13 -18.59
C ILE A 401 5.81 -31.55 -17.26
N ILE A 402 6.53 -31.40 -16.14
CA ILE A 402 6.02 -31.79 -14.81
C ILE A 402 4.69 -31.08 -14.50
N GLY A 403 4.59 -29.78 -14.83
CA GLY A 403 3.35 -29.01 -14.70
C GLY A 403 2.16 -29.56 -15.50
N SER A 404 2.39 -30.00 -16.74
CA SER A 404 1.37 -30.68 -17.56
C SER A 404 0.88 -31.97 -16.87
N ASN A 405 1.81 -32.78 -16.38
CA ASN A 405 1.47 -34.05 -15.72
C ASN A 405 0.69 -33.81 -14.42
N TYR A 406 1.04 -32.76 -13.68
CA TYR A 406 0.30 -32.34 -12.50
C TYR A 406 -1.14 -31.93 -12.83
N ILE A 407 -1.34 -31.13 -13.89
CA ILE A 407 -2.68 -30.74 -14.35
C ILE A 407 -3.51 -31.96 -14.78
N GLN A 408 -2.90 -32.88 -15.52
CA GLN A 408 -3.55 -34.12 -15.93
C GLN A 408 -3.96 -34.97 -14.72
N ALA A 409 -3.11 -35.06 -13.70
CA ALA A 409 -3.41 -35.81 -12.48
C ALA A 409 -4.58 -35.16 -11.70
N ILE A 410 -4.64 -33.83 -11.62
CA ILE A 410 -5.81 -33.11 -11.07
C ILE A 410 -7.07 -33.42 -11.87
N LYS A 411 -6.97 -33.36 -13.21
CA LYS A 411 -8.08 -33.61 -14.12
C LYS A 411 -8.64 -35.03 -13.98
N GLN A 412 -7.78 -36.02 -13.71
CA GLN A 412 -8.19 -37.40 -13.46
C GLN A 412 -8.98 -37.56 -12.15
N ILE A 413 -8.58 -36.88 -11.07
CA ILE A 413 -9.29 -36.98 -9.77
C ILE A 413 -10.61 -36.21 -9.77
N THR A 414 -10.60 -35.01 -10.35
CA THR A 414 -11.77 -34.11 -10.36
C THR A 414 -12.81 -34.50 -11.40
N GLY A 415 -12.38 -35.11 -12.51
CA GLY A 415 -13.22 -35.43 -13.66
C GLY A 415 -13.35 -34.24 -14.63
N GLN A 416 -13.53 -34.55 -15.91
CA GLN A 416 -13.50 -33.58 -17.02
C GLN A 416 -14.42 -32.37 -16.80
N LYS A 417 -15.67 -32.61 -16.41
CA LYS A 417 -16.70 -31.57 -16.26
C LYS A 417 -16.39 -30.60 -15.12
N VAL A 418 -15.90 -31.11 -13.98
CA VAL A 418 -15.51 -30.27 -12.84
C VAL A 418 -14.26 -29.48 -13.19
N PHE A 419 -13.27 -30.12 -13.80
CA PHE A 419 -12.03 -29.48 -14.25
C PHE A 419 -12.29 -28.30 -15.18
N GLU A 420 -13.14 -28.47 -16.20
CA GLU A 420 -13.51 -27.39 -17.13
C GLU A 420 -14.20 -26.22 -16.43
N ASN A 421 -15.04 -26.49 -15.43
CA ASN A 421 -15.68 -25.42 -14.65
C ASN A 421 -14.68 -24.71 -13.73
N ILE A 422 -13.70 -25.41 -13.17
CA ILE A 422 -12.62 -24.79 -12.37
C ILE A 422 -11.81 -23.85 -13.27
N ASP A 423 -11.40 -24.32 -14.45
CA ASP A 423 -10.66 -23.51 -15.43
C ASP A 423 -11.45 -22.26 -15.86
N GLN A 424 -12.71 -22.43 -16.26
CA GLN A 424 -13.49 -21.32 -16.81
C GLN A 424 -14.01 -20.32 -15.79
N LYS A 425 -14.31 -20.75 -14.55
CA LYS A 425 -15.05 -19.94 -13.57
C LYS A 425 -14.24 -19.55 -12.32
N LEU A 426 -13.16 -20.25 -12.01
CA LEU A 426 -12.34 -19.99 -10.81
C LEU A 426 -10.90 -19.60 -11.16
N PHE A 427 -10.12 -20.53 -11.72
CA PHE A 427 -8.69 -20.38 -11.97
C PHE A 427 -8.37 -20.75 -13.41
N LEU A 428 -8.41 -19.74 -14.29
CA LEU A 428 -8.02 -19.87 -15.69
C LEU A 428 -6.61 -20.47 -15.81
N LEU A 429 -6.45 -21.46 -16.69
CA LEU A 429 -5.16 -22.08 -16.99
C LEU A 429 -4.23 -21.08 -17.69
N ASN A 430 -4.72 -20.28 -18.65
CA ASN A 430 -3.90 -19.33 -19.42
C ASN A 430 -2.57 -19.96 -19.93
N ASN A 431 -2.67 -21.09 -20.63
CA ASN A 431 -1.56 -21.82 -21.27
C ASN A 431 -0.52 -22.43 -20.30
N ILE A 432 -0.81 -22.56 -19.00
CA ILE A 432 0.11 -23.26 -18.07
C ILE A 432 0.11 -24.79 -18.26
N ASP A 433 -0.81 -25.33 -19.05
CA ASP A 433 -0.83 -26.74 -19.50
C ASP A 433 0.29 -27.05 -20.51
N GLN A 434 0.94 -26.02 -21.05
CA GLN A 434 2.09 -26.11 -21.93
C GLN A 434 3.32 -25.48 -21.26
N LYS A 435 4.45 -25.46 -21.99
CA LYS A 435 5.67 -24.77 -21.53
C LYS A 435 5.38 -23.28 -21.43
N ILE A 436 5.62 -22.71 -20.25
CA ILE A 436 5.43 -21.28 -20.01
C ILE A 436 6.65 -20.54 -20.54
N ASP A 437 6.49 -19.81 -21.63
CA ASP A 437 7.51 -18.91 -22.16
C ASP A 437 7.39 -17.54 -21.49
N SER A 438 8.18 -17.33 -20.44
CA SER A 438 8.24 -16.08 -19.69
C SER A 438 9.65 -15.49 -19.69
N ILE A 439 9.74 -14.16 -19.75
CA ILE A 439 10.99 -13.40 -19.60
C ILE A 439 11.63 -13.69 -18.22
N PHE A 440 10.83 -14.11 -17.24
CA PHE A 440 11.28 -14.48 -15.90
C PHE A 440 11.88 -15.90 -15.80
N ASN A 441 11.89 -16.68 -16.90
CA ASN A 441 12.63 -17.95 -16.95
C ASN A 441 14.15 -17.73 -16.90
N ASP A 442 14.64 -16.55 -17.30
CA ASP A 442 16.07 -16.29 -17.36
C ASP A 442 16.59 -15.59 -16.10
N ARG A 443 17.42 -16.31 -15.33
CA ARG A 443 18.08 -15.79 -14.12
C ARG A 443 19.00 -14.61 -14.45
N TYR A 444 19.59 -14.58 -15.64
CA TYR A 444 20.45 -13.49 -16.08
C TYR A 444 19.67 -12.19 -16.22
N ILE A 445 18.49 -12.23 -16.85
CA ILE A 445 17.63 -11.05 -17.01
C ILE A 445 17.20 -10.51 -15.64
N ILE A 446 16.80 -11.38 -14.71
CA ILE A 446 16.44 -10.98 -13.34
C ILE A 446 17.63 -10.30 -12.65
N SER A 447 18.82 -10.90 -12.73
CA SER A 447 20.04 -10.35 -12.12
C SER A 447 20.41 -8.99 -12.71
N VAL A 448 20.32 -8.82 -14.03
CA VAL A 448 20.61 -7.55 -14.72
C VAL A 448 19.60 -6.47 -14.33
N CYS A 449 18.30 -6.76 -14.33
CA CYS A 449 17.26 -5.81 -13.93
C CYS A 449 17.47 -5.33 -12.49
N ILE A 450 17.74 -6.25 -11.56
CA ILE A 450 17.94 -5.91 -10.15
C ILE A 450 19.25 -5.15 -9.95
N SER A 451 20.33 -5.57 -10.62
CA SER A 451 21.61 -4.85 -10.58
C SER A 451 21.46 -3.42 -11.10
N PHE A 452 20.72 -3.23 -12.20
CA PHE A 452 20.42 -1.90 -12.74
C PHE A 452 19.64 -1.03 -11.73
N LEU A 453 18.61 -1.60 -11.07
CA LEU A 453 17.84 -0.90 -10.04
C LEU A 453 18.68 -0.53 -8.82
N VAL A 454 19.50 -1.46 -8.32
CA VAL A 454 20.37 -1.23 -7.15
C VAL A 454 21.44 -0.19 -7.47
N VAL A 455 22.14 -0.32 -8.59
CA VAL A 455 23.18 0.64 -9.01
C VAL A 455 22.58 2.02 -9.23
N SER A 456 21.43 2.12 -9.92
CA SER A 456 20.74 3.41 -10.14
C SER A 456 20.32 4.06 -8.82
N THR A 457 19.86 3.25 -7.86
CA THR A 457 19.51 3.74 -6.52
C THR A 457 20.75 4.24 -5.78
N ILE A 458 21.80 3.43 -5.65
CA ILE A 458 23.01 3.80 -4.91
C ILE A 458 23.66 5.05 -5.53
N THR A 459 23.89 5.03 -6.84
CA THR A 459 24.53 6.15 -7.54
C THR A 459 23.73 7.43 -7.41
N GLY A 460 22.43 7.39 -7.68
CA GLY A 460 21.58 8.56 -7.64
C GLY A 460 21.39 9.12 -6.21
N PHE A 461 21.26 8.27 -5.19
CA PHE A 461 21.25 8.73 -3.80
C PHE A 461 22.61 9.30 -3.35
N CYS A 462 23.72 8.71 -3.77
CA CYS A 462 25.06 9.26 -3.50
C CYS A 462 25.28 10.64 -4.15
N ILE A 463 24.79 10.86 -5.38
CA ILE A 463 24.85 12.16 -6.06
C ILE A 463 24.07 13.22 -5.27
N ILE A 464 22.85 12.90 -4.84
CA ILE A 464 22.03 13.81 -4.02
C ILE A 464 22.68 14.07 -2.66
N LEU A 465 23.23 13.04 -2.02
CA LEU A 465 23.93 13.16 -0.73
C LEU A 465 25.14 14.09 -0.85
N LYS A 466 25.95 13.94 -1.90
CA LYS A 466 27.07 14.85 -2.20
C LYS A 466 26.57 16.28 -2.37
N GLY A 467 25.50 16.50 -3.14
CA GLY A 467 24.90 17.82 -3.30
C GLY A 467 24.41 18.45 -1.99
N MET A 468 23.89 17.64 -1.06
CA MET A 468 23.52 18.10 0.29
C MET A 468 24.74 18.48 1.14
N LEU A 469 25.85 17.72 1.03
CA LEU A 469 27.09 17.99 1.75
C LEU A 469 27.78 19.26 1.23
N ASP A 470 27.89 19.42 -0.09
CA ASP A 470 28.49 20.60 -0.74
C ASP A 470 27.74 21.87 -0.35
N LYS A 471 26.40 21.80 -0.27
CA LYS A 471 25.57 22.89 0.24
C LYS A 471 25.90 23.26 1.69
N ARG A 472 26.07 22.26 2.57
CA ARG A 472 26.41 22.51 3.98
C ARG A 472 27.77 23.20 4.10
N LEU A 473 28.77 22.74 3.36
CA LEU A 473 30.10 23.35 3.34
C LEU A 473 30.05 24.80 2.84
N ALA A 474 29.26 25.08 1.80
CA ALA A 474 29.05 26.46 1.32
C ALA A 474 28.41 27.36 2.38
N ILE A 475 27.42 26.87 3.13
CA ILE A 475 26.77 27.62 4.22
C ILE A 475 27.76 27.87 5.37
N ASP A 476 28.53 26.88 5.77
CA ASP A 476 29.50 26.99 6.86
C ASP A 476 30.64 27.95 6.49
N PHE A 477 31.13 27.90 5.24
CA PHE A 477 32.09 28.87 4.71
C PHE A 477 31.58 30.31 4.78
N VAL A 478 30.33 30.54 4.36
CA VAL A 478 29.71 31.88 4.40
C VAL A 478 29.53 32.36 5.85
N LYS A 479 29.06 31.50 6.76
CA LYS A 479 28.94 31.84 8.19
C LYS A 479 30.30 32.22 8.80
N ASN A 480 31.36 31.51 8.45
CA ASN A 480 32.72 31.80 8.92
C ASN A 480 33.25 33.13 8.35
N GLN A 481 33.04 33.41 7.07
CA GLN A 481 33.37 34.70 6.45
C GLN A 481 32.67 35.89 7.13
N PHE A 482 31.38 35.74 7.48
CA PHE A 482 30.64 36.78 8.21
C PHE A 482 31.09 36.94 9.67
N LYS A 483 31.46 35.85 10.36
CA LYS A 483 32.08 35.92 11.69
C LYS A 483 33.43 36.64 11.65
N ASN A 484 34.27 36.31 10.67
CA ASN A 484 35.58 36.94 10.52
C ASN A 484 35.45 38.43 10.17
N LYS A 485 34.51 38.83 9.31
CA LYS A 485 34.24 40.27 9.04
C LYS A 485 33.68 41.04 10.24
N LYS A 486 33.01 40.39 11.19
CA LYS A 486 32.62 41.03 12.47
C LYS A 486 33.80 41.18 13.42
N LEU A 487 34.77 40.27 13.38
CA LEU A 487 36.03 40.37 14.13
C LEU A 487 36.92 41.51 13.62
N PHE A 488 36.92 41.79 12.32
CA PHE A 488 37.63 42.94 11.71
C PHE A 488 36.88 44.30 11.84
N ARG A 489 35.76 44.36 12.58
CA ARG A 489 35.00 45.59 12.85
C ARG A 489 34.99 45.98 14.33
N LYS A 490 35.78 45.31 15.16
CA LYS A 490 36.28 45.84 16.43
C LYS A 490 37.73 46.26 16.22
#